data_AF-A0A4V1TJE4-F1
#
_entry.id   AF-A0A4V1TJE4-F1
#
_cell.length_a   1.000
_cell.length_b   1.000
_cell.length_c   1.000
_cell.angle_alpha   90.00
_cell.angle_beta   90.00
_cell.angle_gamma   90.00
#
_symmetry.space_group_name_H-M   'P 1'
#
loop_
_entity.id
_entity.type
_entity.pdbx_description
1 polymer ?
#
loop_
_entity_poly.entity_id
_entity_poly.type
_entity_poly.pdbx_seq_one_letter_code
_entity_poly.pdbx_strand_id
1 'polypeptide(L)'
;MVALSTPARAVEFDAAGRATLDAAALLSVDFEGTVPGGFAAQGEGALEGAQAGQLAGRQAAALPAIPLTGEHALVVTVFVRGPASSYLVVRYTPASQQPDALLPLFATGRVTSDGWYELRSGAFSVDAATVEQAYAYVQNLGDEPIDVDAVEVIDAGGYRPATACKPPEDEAACGADRVCQGGVCREAAAAVPALPPTADERAQVAELLATQIDLFYGGLQTRKLYLPKALAALQTMATQTDAGRYWRQLLRAMHELHDAHTFGYVGHFPRGTTAAAASRHTPPWQTRSAPHAASSSGG
;
A
#
# COMPACT_ATOMS: atom_id res chain seq x y z
N MET A 1 12.56 30.19 14.56
CA MET A 1 12.41 28.78 14.98
C MET A 1 10.95 28.42 14.83
N VAL A 2 10.61 27.68 13.78
CA VAL A 2 9.28 27.12 13.60
C VAL A 2 9.24 25.85 14.44
N ALA A 3 8.41 25.82 15.48
CA ALA A 3 8.15 24.59 16.21
C ALA A 3 7.49 23.61 15.24
N LEU A 4 8.15 22.47 14.96
CA LEU A 4 7.51 21.35 14.29
C LEU A 4 6.46 20.81 15.25
N SER A 5 5.21 21.24 15.05
CA SER A 5 4.08 20.87 15.90
C SER A 5 3.73 19.41 15.66
N THR A 6 3.83 18.65 16.76
CA THR A 6 3.49 17.24 16.96
C THR A 6 4.53 16.23 16.45
N PRO A 7 5.19 15.45 17.34
CA PRO A 7 5.86 14.23 16.90
C PRO A 7 4.80 13.30 16.31
N ALA A 8 5.08 12.68 15.17
CA ALA A 8 4.24 11.60 14.66
C ALA A 8 4.19 10.49 15.71
N ARG A 9 3.07 10.38 16.44
CA ARG A 9 2.85 9.27 17.38
C ARG A 9 2.09 8.19 16.65
N ALA A 10 2.73 7.05 16.45
CA ALA A 10 2.11 5.80 16.06
C ALA A 10 2.69 4.73 16.97
N VAL A 11 1.82 3.89 17.53
CA VAL A 11 2.10 2.78 18.46
C VAL A 11 3.36 2.98 19.29
N GLU A 12 3.19 3.54 20.49
CA GLU A 12 4.26 3.56 21.50
C GLU A 12 4.41 2.14 22.06
N PHE A 13 5.65 1.67 22.17
CA PHE A 13 5.94 0.44 22.90
C PHE A 13 6.27 0.80 24.34
N ASP A 14 5.59 0.18 25.29
CA ASP A 14 5.93 0.34 26.70
C ASP A 14 7.29 -0.33 27.02
N ALA A 15 7.76 -0.18 28.25
CA ALA A 15 9.01 -0.81 28.69
C ALA A 15 8.97 -2.36 28.66
N ALA A 16 7.80 -2.96 28.53
CA ALA A 16 7.59 -4.40 28.36
C ALA A 16 7.48 -4.81 26.88
N GLY A 17 7.59 -3.87 25.94
CA GLY A 17 7.48 -4.12 24.51
C GLY A 17 6.05 -4.31 24.03
N ARG A 18 5.04 -3.87 24.79
CA ARG A 18 3.64 -3.91 24.35
C ARG A 18 3.28 -2.67 23.55
N ALA A 19 2.62 -2.89 22.41
CA ALA A 19 2.03 -1.82 21.64
C ALA A 19 0.94 -1.11 22.46
N THR A 20 0.91 0.21 22.45
CA THR A 20 -0.21 1.02 22.95
C THR A 20 -0.79 1.83 21.79
N LEU A 21 -2.08 1.63 21.53
CA LEU A 21 -2.81 2.38 20.50
C LEU A 21 -3.06 3.82 20.96
N ASP A 22 -3.11 4.74 20.01
CA ASP A 22 -3.44 6.15 20.19
C ASP A 22 -4.88 6.29 20.67
N ALA A 23 -5.05 6.89 21.85
CA ALA A 23 -6.34 7.17 22.43
C ALA A 23 -7.21 8.12 21.58
N ALA A 24 -6.61 8.85 20.64
CA ALA A 24 -7.29 9.74 19.70
C ALA A 24 -7.57 9.09 18.33
N ALA A 25 -7.29 7.80 18.15
CA ALA A 25 -7.59 7.10 16.92
C ALA A 25 -9.09 7.13 16.59
N LEU A 26 -9.42 7.33 15.32
CA LEU A 26 -10.78 7.23 14.79
C LEU A 26 -11.28 5.79 14.79
N LEU A 27 -10.36 4.84 14.66
CA LEU A 27 -10.61 3.40 14.73
C LEU A 27 -9.38 2.70 15.31
N SER A 28 -9.63 1.78 16.24
CA SER A 28 -8.65 0.87 16.81
C SER A 28 -9.20 -0.55 16.76
N VAL A 29 -8.36 -1.52 16.37
CA VAL A 29 -8.72 -2.95 16.42
C VAL A 29 -7.56 -3.72 17.08
N ASP A 30 -7.86 -4.30 18.23
CA ASP A 30 -6.99 -5.09 19.10
C ASP A 30 -7.37 -6.58 19.14
N PHE A 31 -8.49 -6.97 18.51
CA PHE A 31 -9.01 -8.34 18.47
C PHE A 31 -9.37 -8.98 19.82
N GLU A 32 -9.32 -8.24 20.94
CA GLU A 32 -9.68 -8.74 22.28
C GLU A 32 -11.19 -9.03 22.46
N GLY A 33 -12.01 -8.42 21.60
CA GLY A 33 -13.47 -8.50 21.66
C GLY A 33 -14.08 -9.26 20.47
N THR A 34 -14.85 -8.52 19.66
CA THR A 34 -15.48 -9.11 18.47
C THR A 34 -14.46 -9.19 17.35
N VAL A 35 -14.11 -10.41 16.94
CA VAL A 35 -13.24 -10.65 15.79
C VAL A 35 -13.97 -10.25 14.50
N PRO A 36 -13.42 -9.33 13.69
CA PRO A 36 -14.01 -8.96 12.41
C PRO A 36 -14.16 -10.15 11.46
N GLY A 37 -15.18 -10.10 10.61
CA GLY A 37 -15.45 -11.19 9.66
C GLY A 37 -14.26 -11.49 8.75
N GLY A 38 -13.90 -12.78 8.64
CA GLY A 38 -12.76 -13.25 7.85
C GLY A 38 -11.49 -13.48 8.68
N PHE A 39 -11.47 -13.09 9.96
CA PHE A 39 -10.39 -13.41 10.90
C PHE A 39 -10.84 -14.48 11.91
N ALA A 40 -9.88 -15.23 12.45
CA ALA A 40 -10.05 -16.05 13.65
C ALA A 40 -9.23 -15.45 14.81
N ALA A 41 -9.67 -15.56 16.06
CA ALA A 41 -8.84 -15.14 17.20
C ALA A 41 -7.70 -16.14 17.43
N GLN A 42 -6.48 -15.63 17.65
CA GLN A 42 -5.27 -16.40 17.95
C GLN A 42 -4.61 -15.80 19.18
N GLY A 43 -4.42 -16.58 20.25
CA GLY A 43 -4.02 -16.05 21.55
C GLY A 43 -2.51 -15.99 21.85
N GLU A 44 -1.66 -16.60 21.00
CA GLU A 44 -0.23 -16.69 21.30
C GLU A 44 0.59 -15.62 20.54
N GLY A 45 1.34 -14.82 21.30
CA GLY A 45 2.25 -13.83 20.74
C GLY A 45 1.54 -12.67 20.04
N ALA A 46 0.36 -12.27 20.54
CA ALA A 46 -0.29 -11.02 20.17
C ALA A 46 0.61 -9.82 20.51
N LEU A 47 0.52 -8.77 19.70
CA LEU A 47 1.32 -7.56 19.84
C LEU A 47 0.70 -6.61 20.88
N GLU A 48 -0.62 -6.56 20.90
CA GLU A 48 -1.46 -5.88 21.88
C GLU A 48 -2.30 -6.94 22.62
N GLY A 49 -2.62 -6.72 23.90
CA GLY A 49 -3.56 -7.60 24.60
C GLY A 49 -3.14 -9.07 24.73
N ALA A 50 -4.10 -9.96 24.50
CA ALA A 50 -4.00 -11.41 24.60
C ALA A 50 -4.39 -12.14 23.31
N GLN A 51 -4.89 -11.45 22.29
CA GLN A 51 -5.40 -12.02 21.04
C GLN A 51 -4.97 -11.19 19.83
N ALA A 52 -4.68 -11.88 18.74
CA ALA A 52 -4.51 -11.29 17.42
C ALA A 52 -5.53 -11.89 16.44
N GLY A 53 -5.79 -11.19 15.35
CA GLY A 53 -6.58 -11.71 14.23
C GLY A 53 -5.74 -12.55 13.29
N GLN A 54 -6.10 -13.82 13.09
CA GLN A 54 -5.44 -14.71 12.15
C GLN A 54 -6.23 -14.82 10.83
N LEU A 55 -5.52 -14.70 9.71
CA LEU A 55 -6.06 -14.85 8.35
C LEU A 55 -5.42 -16.07 7.66
N ALA A 56 -6.25 -17.06 7.33
CA ALA A 56 -5.79 -18.35 6.82
C ALA A 56 -5.54 -18.35 5.31
N GLY A 57 -4.44 -18.97 4.87
CA GLY A 57 -4.10 -19.20 3.45
C GLY A 57 -4.25 -17.95 2.58
N ARG A 58 -4.48 -18.12 1.27
CA ARG A 58 -4.63 -16.99 0.33
C ARG A 58 -6.01 -16.34 0.41
N GLN A 59 -6.30 -15.71 1.54
CA GLN A 59 -7.54 -14.98 1.80
C GLN A 59 -7.29 -13.49 1.93
N ALA A 60 -8.37 -12.72 1.84
CA ALA A 60 -8.39 -11.31 2.20
C ALA A 60 -9.59 -11.06 3.10
N ALA A 61 -9.40 -10.17 4.08
CA ALA A 61 -10.46 -9.79 5.01
C ALA A 61 -10.46 -8.27 5.19
N ALA A 62 -11.66 -7.72 5.29
CA ALA A 62 -11.86 -6.32 5.60
C ALA A 62 -11.88 -6.12 7.11
N LEU A 63 -11.22 -5.07 7.57
CA LEU A 63 -11.34 -4.59 8.93
C LEU A 63 -12.66 -3.80 9.08
N PRO A 64 -13.12 -3.52 10.31
CA PRO A 64 -14.31 -2.71 10.55
C PRO A 64 -14.27 -1.39 9.78
N ALA A 65 -15.44 -0.90 9.38
CA ALA A 65 -15.55 0.38 8.69
C ALA A 65 -15.08 1.52 9.60
N ILE A 66 -14.34 2.47 9.02
CA ILE A 66 -13.82 3.64 9.70
C ILE A 66 -15.00 4.61 9.91
N PRO A 67 -15.32 5.01 11.16
CA PRO A 67 -16.42 5.91 11.44
C PRO A 67 -16.02 7.35 11.11
N LEU A 68 -16.26 7.78 9.88
CA LEU A 68 -15.88 9.11 9.39
C LEU A 68 -16.97 10.16 9.63
N THR A 69 -16.57 11.35 10.08
CA THR A 69 -17.44 12.54 10.17
C THR A 69 -16.65 13.80 9.86
N GLY A 70 -17.09 14.60 8.88
CA GLY A 70 -16.37 15.80 8.47
C GLY A 70 -15.18 15.49 7.56
N GLU A 71 -14.15 16.32 7.64
CA GLU A 71 -12.98 16.30 6.75
C GLU A 71 -11.75 15.79 7.50
N HIS A 72 -11.01 14.83 6.92
CA HIS A 72 -9.87 14.18 7.57
C HIS A 72 -8.70 13.97 6.60
N ALA A 73 -7.49 13.87 7.16
CA ALA A 73 -6.35 13.30 6.46
C ALA A 73 -5.95 11.98 7.14
N LEU A 74 -6.46 10.87 6.63
CA LEU A 74 -6.31 9.57 7.28
C LEU A 74 -4.91 9.00 7.10
N VAL A 75 -4.39 8.42 8.17
CA VAL A 75 -3.24 7.50 8.15
C VAL A 75 -3.67 6.19 8.79
N VAL A 76 -3.44 5.09 8.08
CA VAL A 76 -3.74 3.74 8.57
C VAL A 76 -2.44 3.03 8.91
N THR A 77 -2.41 2.38 10.06
CA THR A 77 -1.33 1.49 10.51
C THR A 77 -1.91 0.11 10.79
N VAL A 78 -1.18 -0.93 10.42
CA VAL A 78 -1.51 -2.33 10.72
C VAL A 78 -0.22 -3.07 11.03
N PHE A 79 -0.17 -3.86 12.10
CA PHE A 79 0.92 -4.80 12.32
C PHE A 79 0.53 -6.17 11.80
N VAL A 80 1.47 -6.82 11.13
CA VAL A 80 1.28 -8.15 10.55
C VAL A 80 2.47 -9.05 10.86
N ARG A 81 2.21 -10.35 10.99
CA ARG A 81 3.24 -11.40 11.12
C ARG A 81 3.02 -12.44 10.03
N GLY A 82 3.96 -12.53 9.10
CA GLY A 82 3.89 -13.37 7.89
C GLY A 82 3.65 -12.56 6.60
N PRO A 83 3.59 -13.20 5.41
CA PRO A 83 3.60 -12.50 4.13
C PRO A 83 2.25 -11.84 3.80
N ALA A 84 2.11 -10.57 4.11
CA ALA A 84 0.87 -9.83 3.90
C ALA A 84 1.04 -8.59 3.01
N SER A 85 -0.03 -8.22 2.29
CA SER A 85 -0.26 -6.86 1.80
C SER A 85 -1.49 -6.27 2.48
N SER A 86 -1.52 -4.94 2.60
CA SER A 86 -2.65 -4.22 3.20
C SER A 86 -2.90 -2.91 2.47
N TYR A 87 -4.14 -2.45 2.46
CA TYR A 87 -4.53 -1.22 1.79
C TYR A 87 -5.67 -0.52 2.52
N LEU A 88 -5.71 0.80 2.39
CA LEU A 88 -6.89 1.60 2.69
C LEU A 88 -7.79 1.64 1.44
N VAL A 89 -9.05 1.24 1.61
CA VAL A 89 -10.10 1.36 0.61
C VAL A 89 -11.01 2.52 0.99
N VAL A 90 -11.23 3.43 0.05
CA VAL A 90 -12.23 4.50 0.18
C VAL A 90 -13.17 4.41 -1.02
N ARG A 91 -14.43 4.06 -0.74
CA ARG A 91 -15.51 4.04 -1.71
C ARG A 91 -16.27 5.35 -1.64
N TYR A 92 -16.38 6.02 -2.77
CA TYR A 92 -17.07 7.29 -2.84
C TYR A 92 -18.51 7.10 -3.33
N THR A 93 -19.40 7.96 -2.85
CA THR A 93 -20.78 8.00 -3.34
C THR A 93 -20.79 8.32 -4.84
N PRO A 94 -21.73 7.75 -5.64
CA PRO A 94 -21.83 8.06 -7.06
C PRO A 94 -22.00 9.56 -7.36
N ALA A 95 -22.63 10.31 -6.45
CA ALA A 95 -22.86 11.74 -6.58
C ALA A 95 -21.57 12.58 -6.55
N SER A 96 -20.53 12.09 -5.87
CA SER A 96 -19.24 12.78 -5.77
C SER A 96 -18.45 12.80 -7.08
N GLN A 97 -18.75 11.88 -8.00
CA GLN A 97 -17.99 11.62 -9.23
C GLN A 97 -16.50 11.30 -9.00
N GLN A 98 -16.08 11.08 -7.75
CA GLN A 98 -14.73 10.65 -7.44
C GLN A 98 -14.58 9.15 -7.72
N PRO A 99 -13.47 8.71 -8.30
CA PRO A 99 -13.17 7.29 -8.37
C PRO A 99 -12.84 6.76 -6.97
N ASP A 100 -13.24 5.51 -6.72
CA ASP A 100 -12.80 4.76 -5.54
C ASP A 100 -11.27 4.80 -5.43
N ALA A 101 -10.78 4.93 -4.19
CA ALA A 101 -9.36 4.92 -3.89
C ALA A 101 -8.96 3.58 -3.26
N LEU A 102 -7.82 3.07 -3.73
CA LEU A 102 -7.15 1.88 -3.22
C LEU A 102 -5.70 2.26 -2.93
N LEU A 103 -5.36 2.40 -1.65
CA LEU A 103 -4.09 2.98 -1.23
C LEU A 103 -3.27 1.92 -0.50
N PRO A 104 -2.14 1.47 -1.08
CA PRO A 104 -1.29 0.48 -0.42
C PRO A 104 -0.73 1.04 0.89
N LEU A 105 -0.67 0.16 1.89
CA LEU A 105 0.16 0.36 3.07
C LEU A 105 1.53 -0.25 2.77
N PHE A 106 2.58 0.45 3.20
CA PHE A 106 3.96 0.05 2.97
C PHE A 106 4.65 -0.28 4.29
N ALA A 107 5.61 -1.20 4.22
CA ALA A 107 6.44 -1.51 5.38
C ALA A 107 7.21 -0.25 5.82
N THR A 108 7.20 0.04 7.12
CA THR A 108 7.91 1.21 7.66
C THR A 108 9.32 0.87 8.14
N GLY A 109 9.67 -0.42 8.17
CA GLY A 109 10.92 -0.93 8.72
C GLY A 109 10.88 -1.14 10.24
N ARG A 110 9.80 -0.74 10.92
CA ARG A 110 9.55 -1.13 12.31
C ARG A 110 9.19 -2.61 12.36
N VAL A 111 10.00 -3.35 13.11
CA VAL A 111 9.84 -4.79 13.31
C VAL A 111 10.07 -5.15 14.77
N THR A 112 9.33 -6.12 15.28
CA THR A 112 9.60 -6.71 16.60
C THR A 112 10.52 -7.93 16.46
N SER A 113 11.14 -8.35 17.56
CA SER A 113 12.05 -9.51 17.57
C SER A 113 11.36 -10.85 17.26
N ASP A 114 10.05 -10.92 17.48
CA ASP A 114 9.19 -12.07 17.20
C ASP A 114 8.46 -11.99 15.84
N GLY A 115 8.87 -11.03 14.99
CA GLY A 115 8.55 -11.04 13.56
C GLY A 115 7.30 -10.26 13.15
N TRP A 116 6.71 -9.47 14.04
CA TRP A 116 5.72 -8.47 13.64
C TRP A 116 6.41 -7.36 12.85
N TYR A 117 5.76 -6.86 11.82
CA TYR A 117 6.21 -5.69 11.10
C TYR A 117 5.05 -4.74 10.80
N GLU A 118 5.37 -3.45 10.84
CA GLU A 118 4.39 -2.39 10.64
C GLU A 118 4.20 -2.11 9.14
N LEU A 119 2.94 -2.13 8.71
CA LEU A 119 2.47 -1.59 7.44
C LEU A 119 1.75 -0.27 7.71
N ARG A 120 2.05 0.77 6.93
CA ARG A 120 1.47 2.10 7.12
C ARG A 120 1.20 2.82 5.80
N SER A 121 0.11 3.57 5.73
CA SER A 121 -0.22 4.44 4.58
C SER A 121 0.43 5.82 4.73
N GLY A 122 0.63 6.52 3.62
CA GLY A 122 0.74 7.98 3.68
C GLY A 122 -0.59 8.62 4.06
N ALA A 123 -0.56 9.92 4.41
CA ALA A 123 -1.77 10.68 4.71
C ALA A 123 -2.64 10.84 3.46
N PHE A 124 -3.94 10.56 3.59
CA PHE A 124 -4.91 10.63 2.49
C PHE A 124 -6.13 11.47 2.85
N SER A 125 -6.43 12.47 2.04
CA SER A 125 -7.55 13.38 2.31
C SER A 125 -8.90 12.75 1.95
N VAL A 126 -9.82 12.75 2.91
CA VAL A 126 -11.20 12.28 2.74
C VAL A 126 -12.19 13.30 3.29
N ASP A 127 -13.29 13.49 2.56
CA ASP A 127 -14.47 14.21 3.03
C ASP A 127 -15.59 13.18 3.24
N ALA A 128 -15.98 12.98 4.51
CA ALA A 128 -17.00 12.01 4.89
C ALA A 128 -18.34 12.25 4.19
N ALA A 129 -18.65 13.49 3.78
CA ALA A 129 -19.88 13.79 3.05
C ALA A 129 -19.91 13.16 1.63
N THR A 130 -18.75 12.78 1.10
CA THR A 130 -18.61 12.18 -0.22
C THR A 130 -18.32 10.68 -0.18
N VAL A 131 -18.02 10.12 1.00
CA VAL A 131 -17.60 8.73 1.19
C VAL A 131 -18.81 7.85 1.53
N GLU A 132 -18.98 6.75 0.80
CA GLU A 132 -19.94 5.70 1.12
C GLU A 132 -19.38 4.75 2.18
N GLN A 133 -18.10 4.37 2.03
CA GLN A 133 -17.45 3.43 2.94
C GLN A 133 -15.93 3.66 2.94
N ALA A 134 -15.30 3.62 4.11
CA ALA A 134 -13.85 3.56 4.23
C ALA A 134 -13.44 2.42 5.17
N TYR A 135 -12.45 1.61 4.80
CA TYR A 135 -11.94 0.51 5.61
C TYR A 135 -10.54 0.11 5.18
N ALA A 136 -9.77 -0.49 6.09
CA ALA A 136 -8.55 -1.18 5.72
C ALA A 136 -8.86 -2.63 5.32
N TYR A 137 -8.13 -3.19 4.36
CA TYR A 137 -8.19 -4.62 4.06
C TYR A 137 -6.79 -5.22 4.11
N VAL A 138 -6.71 -6.44 4.62
CA VAL A 138 -5.47 -7.22 4.68
C VAL A 138 -5.63 -8.43 3.77
N GLN A 139 -4.59 -8.73 3.00
CA GLN A 139 -4.51 -9.88 2.12
C GLN A 139 -3.28 -10.71 2.51
N ASN A 140 -3.51 -12.00 2.76
CA ASN A 140 -2.45 -12.97 2.92
C ASN A 140 -1.97 -13.42 1.53
N LEU A 141 -0.67 -13.30 1.29
CA LEU A 141 -0.01 -13.62 0.03
C LEU A 141 0.53 -15.07 0.00
N GLY A 142 0.57 -15.73 1.15
CA GLY A 142 1.07 -17.08 1.33
C GLY A 142 -0.03 -18.13 1.52
N ASP A 143 0.41 -19.39 1.61
CA ASP A 143 -0.46 -20.53 1.91
C ASP A 143 -0.55 -20.80 3.43
N GLU A 144 0.43 -20.32 4.20
CA GLU A 144 0.43 -20.35 5.66
C GLU A 144 -0.41 -19.20 6.25
N PRO A 145 -1.03 -19.37 7.44
CA PRO A 145 -1.72 -18.29 8.12
C PRO A 145 -0.80 -17.10 8.43
N ILE A 146 -1.39 -15.91 8.45
CA ILE A 146 -0.74 -14.70 8.98
C ILE A 146 -1.52 -14.20 10.19
N ASP A 147 -0.82 -13.50 11.09
CA ASP A 147 -1.47 -12.78 12.18
C ASP A 147 -1.49 -11.28 11.88
N VAL A 148 -2.53 -10.61 12.37
CA VAL A 148 -2.83 -9.19 12.18
C VAL A 148 -3.25 -8.63 13.53
N ASP A 149 -2.67 -7.49 13.90
CA ASP A 149 -2.92 -6.88 15.20
C ASP A 149 -2.65 -5.36 15.16
N ALA A 150 -2.97 -4.67 16.25
CA ALA A 150 -2.69 -3.25 16.49
C ALA A 150 -3.06 -2.36 15.30
N VAL A 151 -4.28 -2.55 14.78
CA VAL A 151 -4.81 -1.73 13.68
C VAL A 151 -5.20 -0.37 14.23
N GLU A 152 -4.78 0.68 13.55
CA GLU A 152 -5.06 2.05 13.95
C GLU A 152 -5.36 2.93 12.73
N VAL A 153 -6.36 3.79 12.88
CA VAL A 153 -6.63 4.88 11.94
C VAL A 153 -6.64 6.19 12.70
N ILE A 154 -5.69 7.06 12.38
CA ILE A 154 -5.61 8.41 12.96
C ILE A 154 -5.93 9.48 11.92
N ASP A 155 -6.41 10.62 12.40
CA ASP A 155 -6.43 11.85 11.62
C ASP A 155 -5.08 12.56 11.76
N ALA A 156 -4.30 12.61 10.69
CA ALA A 156 -3.03 13.32 10.64
C ALA A 156 -3.20 14.85 10.56
N GLY A 157 -4.44 15.33 10.36
CA GLY A 157 -4.73 16.72 10.07
C GLY A 157 -4.21 17.17 8.70
N GLY A 158 -4.47 18.43 8.35
CA GLY A 158 -4.03 18.97 7.05
C GLY A 158 -4.81 18.39 5.87
N TYR A 159 -6.12 18.13 6.06
CA TYR A 159 -7.04 17.80 4.98
C TYR A 159 -6.91 18.78 3.81
N ARG A 160 -6.92 18.24 2.59
CA ARG A 160 -6.90 19.01 1.35
C ARG A 160 -8.08 18.59 0.48
N PRO A 161 -8.94 19.53 0.07
CA PRO A 161 -10.08 19.20 -0.76
C PRO A 161 -9.63 18.58 -2.08
N ALA A 162 -10.45 17.66 -2.59
CA ALA A 162 -10.25 17.07 -3.90
C ALA A 162 -10.30 18.19 -4.97
N THR A 163 -9.31 18.21 -5.85
CA THR A 163 -9.24 19.16 -6.96
C THR A 163 -9.29 18.37 -8.25
N ALA A 164 -10.17 18.73 -9.18
CA ALA A 164 -10.24 18.05 -10.47
C ALA A 164 -8.98 18.30 -11.31
N CYS A 165 -8.59 17.33 -12.13
CA CYS A 165 -7.44 17.41 -13.02
C CYS A 165 -7.60 16.48 -14.23
N LYS A 166 -6.85 16.71 -15.31
CA LYS A 166 -6.74 15.83 -16.48
C LYS A 166 -5.30 15.35 -16.67
N PRO A 167 -5.01 14.05 -16.53
CA PRO A 167 -3.68 13.54 -16.82
C PRO A 167 -3.45 13.46 -18.34
N PRO A 168 -2.22 13.69 -18.85
CA PRO A 168 -1.03 14.16 -18.13
C PRO A 168 -0.93 15.70 -18.05
N GLU A 169 -1.84 16.42 -18.71
CA GLU A 169 -1.76 17.87 -18.98
C GLU A 169 -1.82 18.74 -17.72
N ASP A 170 -2.58 18.31 -16.70
CA ASP A 170 -2.85 19.08 -15.49
C ASP A 170 -2.02 18.62 -14.27
N GLU A 171 -0.92 17.88 -14.45
CA GLU A 171 -0.06 17.51 -13.31
C GLU A 171 0.44 18.74 -12.54
N ALA A 172 0.75 19.83 -13.24
CA ALA A 172 1.14 21.09 -12.63
C ALA A 172 0.02 21.71 -11.77
N ALA A 173 -1.26 21.45 -12.09
CA ALA A 173 -2.40 21.96 -11.35
C ALA A 173 -2.57 21.27 -9.98
N CYS A 174 -2.12 20.02 -9.85
CA CYS A 174 -2.15 19.30 -8.58
C CYS A 174 -1.08 19.78 -7.59
N GLY A 175 -0.03 20.43 -8.10
CA GLY A 175 1.09 20.89 -7.29
C GLY A 175 2.14 19.81 -7.04
N ALA A 176 3.15 20.19 -6.27
CA ALA A 176 4.40 19.46 -6.08
C ALA A 176 4.26 18.07 -5.44
N ASP A 177 3.27 17.92 -4.57
CA ASP A 177 3.11 16.85 -3.59
C ASP A 177 1.84 16.02 -3.83
N ARG A 178 1.16 16.27 -4.95
CA ARG A 178 -0.01 15.52 -5.41
C ARG A 178 0.22 14.97 -6.82
N VAL A 179 -0.59 13.99 -7.19
CA VAL A 179 -0.63 13.41 -8.54
C VAL A 179 -2.07 13.40 -9.03
N CYS A 180 -2.25 13.56 -10.35
CA CYS A 180 -3.57 13.45 -10.96
C CYS A 180 -3.94 11.97 -11.13
N GLN A 181 -4.84 11.46 -10.28
CA GLN A 181 -5.27 10.07 -10.31
C GLN A 181 -6.78 9.99 -10.50
N GLY A 182 -7.20 9.37 -11.61
CA GLY A 182 -8.61 9.17 -11.94
C GLY A 182 -9.41 10.48 -12.05
N GLY A 183 -8.75 11.55 -12.49
CA GLY A 183 -9.38 12.87 -12.70
C GLY A 183 -9.38 13.78 -11.47
N VAL A 184 -8.74 13.38 -10.37
CA VAL A 184 -8.61 14.19 -9.15
C VAL A 184 -7.18 14.20 -8.63
N CYS A 185 -6.76 15.33 -8.07
CA CYS A 185 -5.48 15.47 -7.41
C CYS A 185 -5.51 14.71 -6.08
N ARG A 186 -4.61 13.75 -5.91
CA ARG A 186 -4.44 12.94 -4.69
C ARG A 186 -3.05 13.13 -4.12
N GLU A 187 -2.91 13.00 -2.81
CA GLU A 187 -1.62 13.10 -2.12
C GLU A 187 -0.66 12.04 -2.64
N ALA A 188 0.46 12.46 -3.24
CA ALA A 188 1.42 11.53 -3.85
C ALA A 188 2.02 10.60 -2.80
N ALA A 189 2.23 11.11 -1.59
CA ALA A 189 2.73 10.37 -0.44
C ALA A 189 1.81 9.20 -0.02
N ALA A 190 0.51 9.25 -0.32
CA ALA A 190 -0.43 8.17 0.01
C ALA A 190 -0.24 6.92 -0.86
N ALA A 191 0.44 7.06 -2.01
CA ALA A 191 0.60 5.99 -3.01
C ALA A 191 2.04 5.43 -3.08
N VAL A 192 2.93 5.87 -2.20
CA VAL A 192 4.35 5.48 -2.18
C VAL A 192 4.81 5.19 -0.74
N PRO A 193 5.92 4.45 -0.56
CA PRO A 193 6.45 4.23 0.78
C PRO A 193 6.79 5.54 1.50
N ALA A 194 6.90 5.47 2.83
CA ALA A 194 7.37 6.59 3.63
C ALA A 194 8.75 7.08 3.14
N LEU A 195 9.00 8.38 3.29
CA LEU A 195 10.31 8.96 3.00
C LEU A 195 11.30 8.49 4.08
N PRO A 196 12.51 7.99 3.73
CA PRO A 196 13.54 7.75 4.71
C PRO A 196 13.84 9.04 5.53
N PRO A 197 13.88 8.96 6.87
CA PRO A 197 13.75 10.15 7.71
C PRO A 197 14.96 11.09 7.58
N THR A 198 16.17 10.54 7.49
CA THR A 198 17.39 11.35 7.39
C THR A 198 17.87 11.50 5.94
N ALA A 199 18.63 12.57 5.66
CA ALA A 199 19.24 12.76 4.35
C ALA A 199 20.22 11.63 3.99
N ASP A 200 20.96 11.12 4.98
CA ASP A 200 21.92 10.04 4.79
C ASP A 200 21.22 8.73 4.45
N GLU A 201 20.12 8.37 5.12
CA GLU A 201 19.33 7.18 4.77
C GLU A 201 18.70 7.31 3.37
N ARG A 202 18.24 8.50 3.00
CA ARG A 202 17.74 8.76 1.64
C ARG A 202 18.82 8.57 0.59
N ALA A 203 20.05 8.98 0.87
CA ALA A 203 21.18 8.75 -0.03
C ALA A 203 21.55 7.26 -0.11
N GLN A 204 21.59 6.55 1.01
CA GLN A 204 21.90 5.11 1.05
C GLN A 204 20.88 4.27 0.28
N VAL A 205 19.57 4.54 0.45
CA VAL A 205 18.51 3.86 -0.31
C VAL A 205 18.65 4.14 -1.81
N ALA A 206 18.91 5.39 -2.20
CA ALA A 206 19.10 5.75 -3.60
C ALA A 206 20.35 5.08 -4.21
N GLU A 207 21.45 4.98 -3.45
CA GLU A 207 22.68 4.29 -3.85
C GLU A 207 22.48 2.77 -3.98
N LEU A 208 21.77 2.16 -3.05
CA LEU A 208 21.41 0.74 -3.12
C LEU A 208 20.61 0.44 -4.40
N LEU A 209 19.58 1.23 -4.67
CA LEU A 209 18.75 1.09 -5.88
C LEU A 209 19.57 1.34 -7.16
N ALA A 210 20.47 2.33 -7.14
CA ALA A 210 21.38 2.61 -8.26
C ALA A 210 22.32 1.44 -8.52
N THR A 211 22.86 0.83 -7.46
CA THR A 211 23.70 -0.36 -7.55
C THR A 211 22.94 -1.55 -8.12
N GLN A 212 21.70 -1.77 -7.70
CA GLN A 212 20.85 -2.84 -8.25
C GLN A 212 20.54 -2.63 -9.73
N ILE A 213 20.19 -1.40 -10.12
CA ILE A 213 19.95 -1.05 -11.52
C ILE A 213 21.23 -1.21 -12.35
N ASP A 214 22.38 -0.75 -11.87
CA ASP A 214 23.65 -0.90 -12.57
C ASP A 214 24.09 -2.37 -12.69
N LEU A 215 23.86 -3.22 -11.68
CA LEU A 215 24.29 -4.61 -11.73
C LEU A 215 23.38 -5.49 -12.59
N PHE A 216 22.06 -5.32 -12.48
CA PHE A 216 21.11 -6.32 -12.99
C PHE A 216 20.33 -5.89 -14.23
N TYR A 217 20.29 -4.59 -14.58
CA TYR A 217 19.43 -4.13 -15.67
C TYR A 217 20.16 -3.90 -16.99
N GLY A 218 19.51 -4.37 -18.06
CA GLY A 218 19.77 -3.96 -19.44
C GLY A 218 20.89 -4.71 -20.17
N GLY A 219 20.68 -4.90 -21.48
CA GLY A 219 21.74 -5.33 -22.41
C GLY A 219 22.68 -4.19 -22.80
N LEU A 220 23.66 -4.46 -23.66
CA LEU A 220 24.71 -3.49 -24.07
C LEU A 220 24.14 -2.12 -24.48
N GLN A 221 23.06 -2.09 -25.26
CA GLN A 221 22.44 -0.84 -25.72
C GLN A 221 21.81 -0.05 -24.57
N THR A 222 21.06 -0.71 -23.68
CA THR A 222 20.47 -0.07 -22.50
C THR A 222 21.54 0.52 -21.60
N ARG A 223 22.60 -0.25 -21.33
CA ARG A 223 23.73 0.21 -20.51
C ARG A 223 24.44 1.43 -21.11
N LYS A 224 24.56 1.49 -22.44
CA LYS A 224 25.25 2.60 -23.12
C LYS A 224 24.39 3.86 -23.26
N LEU A 225 23.09 3.71 -23.56
CA LEU A 225 22.24 4.84 -23.97
C LEU A 225 21.31 5.36 -22.87
N TYR A 226 20.89 4.48 -21.96
CA TYR A 226 19.76 4.71 -21.07
C TYR A 226 20.13 4.66 -19.58
N LEU A 227 20.98 3.70 -19.19
CA LEU A 227 21.44 3.55 -17.81
C LEU A 227 22.03 4.84 -17.21
N PRO A 228 22.85 5.66 -17.92
CA PRO A 228 23.33 6.92 -17.36
C PRO A 228 22.21 7.88 -16.94
N LYS A 229 21.09 7.92 -17.66
CA LYS A 229 19.93 8.76 -17.33
C LYS A 229 19.18 8.21 -16.12
N ALA A 230 19.03 6.89 -16.03
CA ALA A 230 18.43 6.23 -14.88
C ALA A 230 19.24 6.49 -13.60
N LEU A 231 20.57 6.36 -13.67
CA LEU A 231 21.46 6.65 -12.54
C LEU A 231 21.40 8.13 -12.13
N ALA A 232 21.31 9.06 -13.09
CA ALA A 232 21.15 10.49 -12.79
C ALA A 232 19.82 10.81 -12.07
N ALA A 233 18.74 10.09 -12.40
CA ALA A 233 17.46 10.21 -11.67
C ALA A 233 17.62 9.73 -10.21
N LEU A 234 18.31 8.62 -9.97
CA LEU A 234 18.57 8.11 -8.61
C LEU A 234 19.52 9.01 -7.81
N GLN A 235 20.49 9.67 -8.45
CA GLN A 235 21.27 10.73 -7.81
C GLN A 235 20.38 11.91 -7.37
N THR A 236 19.39 12.27 -8.20
CA THR A 236 18.41 13.32 -7.86
C THR A 236 17.48 12.87 -6.72
N MET A 237 17.15 11.57 -6.64
CA MET A 237 16.33 10.96 -5.58
C MET A 237 16.90 11.28 -4.19
N ALA A 238 18.20 11.09 -3.99
CA ALA A 238 18.88 11.29 -2.71
C ALA A 238 18.65 12.68 -2.07
N THR A 239 18.38 13.70 -2.88
CA THR A 239 18.22 15.09 -2.41
C THR A 239 16.76 15.50 -2.18
N GLN A 240 15.78 14.65 -2.52
CA GLN A 240 14.37 14.97 -2.34
C GLN A 240 13.97 14.92 -0.86
N THR A 241 13.12 15.85 -0.44
CA THR A 241 12.61 15.97 0.94
C THR A 241 11.12 15.66 1.06
N ASP A 242 10.51 15.14 -0.02
CA ASP A 242 9.10 14.78 -0.11
C ASP A 242 8.99 13.34 -0.64
N ALA A 243 8.13 12.52 -0.02
CA ALA A 243 7.98 11.11 -0.36
C ALA A 243 7.57 10.92 -1.83
N GLY A 244 6.59 11.70 -2.30
CA GLY A 244 6.12 11.63 -3.68
C GLY A 244 7.25 11.94 -4.67
N ARG A 245 7.97 13.04 -4.48
CA ARG A 245 9.12 13.42 -5.32
C ARG A 245 10.26 12.41 -5.27
N TYR A 246 10.57 11.88 -4.09
CA TYR A 246 11.61 10.90 -3.88
C TYR A 246 11.33 9.63 -4.70
N TRP A 247 10.20 8.97 -4.46
CA TRP A 247 9.84 7.73 -5.14
C TRP A 247 9.51 7.90 -6.64
N ARG A 248 9.07 9.10 -7.07
CA ARG A 248 8.94 9.41 -8.51
C ARG A 248 10.26 9.37 -9.26
N GLN A 249 11.40 9.65 -8.61
CA GLN A 249 12.70 9.51 -9.28
C GLN A 249 13.05 8.04 -9.56
N LEU A 250 12.66 7.10 -8.69
CA LEU A 250 12.79 5.67 -8.97
C LEU A 250 11.92 5.27 -10.18
N LEU A 251 10.65 5.68 -10.22
CA LEU A 251 9.78 5.42 -11.37
C LEU A 251 10.34 6.01 -12.66
N ARG A 252 10.89 7.23 -12.60
CA ARG A 252 11.59 7.84 -13.73
C ARG A 252 12.80 7.01 -14.15
N ALA A 253 13.63 6.56 -13.21
CA ALA A 253 14.78 5.72 -13.51
C ALA A 253 14.36 4.42 -14.23
N MET A 254 13.29 3.78 -13.75
CA MET A 254 12.72 2.59 -14.39
C MET A 254 12.23 2.88 -15.82
N HIS A 255 11.51 3.99 -16.04
CA HIS A 255 11.07 4.39 -17.38
C HIS A 255 12.24 4.70 -18.32
N GLU A 256 13.30 5.36 -17.87
CA GLU A 256 14.48 5.66 -18.68
C GLU A 256 15.18 4.39 -19.15
N LEU A 257 15.10 3.28 -18.41
CA LEU A 257 15.68 1.98 -18.84
C LEU A 257 14.94 1.34 -20.02
N HIS A 258 13.72 1.81 -20.34
CA HIS A 258 12.86 1.24 -21.39
C HIS A 258 12.69 -0.29 -21.23
N ASP A 259 12.68 -0.79 -20.00
CA ASP A 259 12.53 -2.22 -19.75
C ASP A 259 11.07 -2.64 -20.01
N ALA A 260 10.89 -3.54 -20.97
CA ALA A 260 9.57 -4.05 -21.37
C ALA A 260 8.85 -4.84 -20.25
N HIS A 261 9.57 -5.23 -19.19
CA HIS A 261 9.00 -5.89 -18.01
C HIS A 261 8.56 -4.91 -16.92
N THR A 262 8.92 -3.63 -17.03
CA THR A 262 8.41 -2.59 -16.14
C THR A 262 7.15 -1.97 -16.73
N PHE A 263 6.00 -2.42 -16.23
CA PHE A 263 4.74 -1.74 -16.41
C PHE A 263 4.55 -0.79 -15.24
N GLY A 264 4.51 0.52 -15.49
CA GLY A 264 3.99 1.44 -14.48
C GLY A 264 2.55 1.03 -14.18
N TYR A 265 2.21 0.74 -12.92
CA TYR A 265 0.82 0.58 -12.51
C TYR A 265 0.15 1.96 -12.57
N VAL A 266 -0.18 2.41 -13.78
CA VAL A 266 -1.05 3.56 -13.98
C VAL A 266 -2.44 2.99 -13.74
N GLY A 267 -3.00 3.22 -12.55
CA GLY A 267 -4.23 2.59 -12.05
C GLY A 267 -5.44 2.77 -12.95
N HIS A 268 -5.49 2.03 -14.06
CA HIS A 268 -6.64 1.91 -14.94
C HIS A 268 -7.57 0.91 -14.28
N PHE A 269 -8.30 1.37 -13.27
CA PHE A 269 -9.42 0.62 -12.72
C PHE A 269 -10.50 0.57 -13.81
N PRO A 270 -10.90 -0.62 -14.28
CA PRO A 270 -12.06 -0.73 -15.15
C PRO A 270 -13.25 -0.09 -14.44
N ARG A 271 -13.86 0.92 -15.06
CA ARG A 271 -15.11 1.50 -14.56
C ARG A 271 -16.15 0.37 -14.49
N GLY A 272 -16.58 0.04 -13.28
CA GLY A 272 -17.85 -0.64 -13.01
C GLY A 272 -18.00 -2.05 -13.60
N THR A 273 -17.42 -3.04 -12.94
CA THR A 273 -18.11 -4.34 -12.80
C THR A 273 -18.47 -4.49 -11.34
N THR A 274 -19.77 -4.43 -11.04
CA THR A 274 -20.33 -4.67 -9.72
C THR A 274 -19.77 -5.97 -9.12
N ALA A 275 -19.40 -5.91 -7.84
CA ALA A 275 -18.72 -6.97 -7.08
C ALA A 275 -19.57 -8.22 -6.78
N ALA A 276 -20.50 -8.60 -7.66
CA ALA A 276 -21.40 -9.74 -7.45
C ALA A 276 -20.97 -11.04 -8.15
N ALA A 277 -19.83 -11.08 -8.87
CA ALA A 277 -19.46 -12.24 -9.69
C ALA A 277 -18.05 -12.80 -9.43
N ALA A 278 -17.54 -12.70 -8.20
CA ALA A 278 -16.35 -13.44 -7.78
C ALA A 278 -16.72 -14.90 -7.42
N SER A 279 -17.18 -15.68 -8.41
CA SER A 279 -17.08 -17.14 -8.35
C SER A 279 -16.96 -17.68 -9.77
N ARG A 280 -15.89 -18.44 -10.02
CA ARG A 280 -15.56 -19.20 -11.26
C ARG A 280 -14.89 -18.39 -12.38
N HIS A 281 -13.59 -18.22 -12.25
CA HIS A 281 -12.69 -18.24 -13.41
C HIS A 281 -11.70 -19.39 -13.23
N THR A 282 -11.96 -20.48 -13.94
CA THR A 282 -10.98 -21.56 -14.14
C THR A 282 -10.08 -21.13 -15.30
N PRO A 283 -8.75 -21.07 -15.12
CA PRO A 283 -7.86 -20.63 -16.19
C PRO A 283 -7.85 -21.61 -17.39
N PRO A 284 -7.75 -21.11 -18.63
CA PRO A 284 -7.98 -21.88 -19.86
C PRO A 284 -6.87 -22.87 -20.26
N TRP A 285 -5.84 -23.08 -19.44
CA TRP A 285 -4.71 -23.97 -19.75
C TRP A 285 -4.77 -25.34 -19.03
N GLN A 286 -5.87 -25.68 -18.36
CA GLN A 286 -6.04 -26.97 -17.66
C GLN A 286 -6.92 -28.01 -18.38
N THR A 287 -7.08 -27.95 -19.71
CA THR A 287 -7.69 -29.06 -20.46
C THR A 287 -6.63 -30.00 -21.05
N ARG A 288 -6.29 -31.00 -20.22
CA ARG A 288 -6.05 -32.42 -20.54
C ARG A 288 -5.10 -32.77 -21.69
N SER A 289 -3.92 -33.29 -21.32
CA SER A 289 -3.38 -34.49 -21.95
C SER A 289 -3.93 -35.72 -21.19
N ALA A 290 -4.68 -36.58 -21.86
CA ALA A 290 -4.99 -37.92 -21.38
C ALA A 290 -4.53 -38.95 -22.43
N PRO A 291 -3.95 -40.09 -22.01
CA PRO A 291 -3.32 -41.06 -22.90
C PRO A 291 -4.35 -41.89 -23.69
N HIS A 292 -4.02 -42.18 -24.94
CA HIS A 292 -4.76 -43.10 -25.79
C HIS A 292 -4.73 -44.52 -25.20
N ALA A 293 -5.92 -45.05 -24.89
CA ALA A 293 -6.12 -46.47 -24.63
C ALA A 293 -6.03 -47.27 -25.94
N ALA A 294 -5.26 -48.35 -25.91
CA ALA A 294 -5.13 -49.33 -26.98
C ALA A 294 -6.41 -50.17 -27.11
N SER A 295 -6.97 -50.25 -28.31
CA SER A 295 -8.00 -51.23 -28.66
C SER A 295 -7.35 -52.48 -29.24
N SER A 296 -7.44 -53.59 -28.51
CA SER A 296 -7.24 -54.94 -29.04
C SER A 296 -8.51 -55.38 -29.77
N SER A 297 -8.38 -55.75 -31.05
CA SER A 297 -9.35 -56.60 -31.74
C SER A 297 -8.58 -57.73 -32.41
N GLY A 298 -8.90 -58.96 -32.02
CA GLY A 298 -8.43 -60.18 -32.68
C GLY A 298 -9.16 -60.41 -34.01
N GLY A 299 -8.42 -61.03 -34.91
CA GLY A 299 -8.80 -61.55 -36.22
C GLY A 299 -7.57 -62.19 -36.84
#